data_AF-A0A916HRM9-F1
#
_entry.id   AF-A0A916HRM9-F1
#
_cell.length_a   1.000
_cell.length_b   1.000
_cell.length_c   1.000
_cell.angle_alpha   90.00
_cell.angle_beta   90.00
_cell.angle_gamma   90.00
#
_symmetry.space_group_name_H-M   'P 1'
#
loop_
_entity.id
_entity.type
_entity.pdbx_description
1 polymer ?
#
loop_
_entity_poly.entity_id
_entity_poly.type
_entity_poly.pdbx_seq_one_letter_code
_entity_poly.pdbx_strand_id
1 'polypeptide(L)'
;MYRSIVLSVLVYGLLLAGLISLRGELIALAIPFMVYLLYGFWSAPEEPNLSIERRLSLDRITPDAEATVTLTVTNLGAGIEELFLEEEIFPRLTIRDGSARHLIRLPKGATHTFSYVVAGARGSYRFDGTHATATDSSGLTHRQQFVKSEQRLFIFPGFRPLKKVIIHPRRTRVYAGTIPARVGGTGIEFFGVREYQFGDSPRMINWKVSARHSENLYSNEYQQERVADVGIVLDARMRTNLFQPNHSLFEHAVAATAALSEVFLAQGNRVGLLVYGSYLAWTLPDYGKIQRERIMHALARAEVGVSSVFAGLEHLSPRMFPPESQIVLVSPLVSEDLDILIQLRGRGYQVLVISPDPIKFELGILPSSNQVETAARVVRMERDLFLRRLGRAGVQVIGWDVSLPFDQAVGPLLARQRRSL
;
A
#
# COMPACT_ATOMS: atom_id res chain seq x y z
N MET A 1 -18.31 -21.88 -28.47
CA MET A 1 -19.12 -23.03 -27.99
C MET A 1 -20.60 -22.92 -28.36
N TYR A 2 -21.26 -21.75 -28.24
CA TYR A 2 -22.67 -21.60 -28.62
C TYR A 2 -22.96 -21.85 -30.11
N ARG A 3 -22.08 -21.42 -31.04
CA ARG A 3 -22.29 -21.56 -32.49
C ARG A 3 -22.28 -23.03 -32.96
N SER A 4 -21.31 -23.82 -32.52
CA SER A 4 -21.23 -25.24 -32.90
C SER A 4 -22.42 -26.03 -32.37
N ILE A 5 -22.85 -25.79 -31.13
CA ILE A 5 -24.04 -26.44 -30.55
C ILE A 5 -25.31 -26.08 -31.34
N VAL A 6 -25.52 -24.78 -31.61
CA VAL A 6 -26.70 -24.32 -32.38
C VAL A 6 -26.71 -24.95 -33.78
N LEU A 7 -25.57 -24.99 -34.46
CA LEU A 7 -25.45 -25.61 -35.78
C LEU A 7 -25.64 -27.13 -35.72
N SER A 8 -25.13 -27.81 -34.70
CA SER A 8 -25.37 -29.24 -34.50
C SER A 8 -26.85 -29.54 -34.25
N VAL A 9 -27.54 -28.73 -33.45
CA VAL A 9 -29.00 -28.86 -33.21
C VAL A 9 -29.78 -28.58 -34.49
N LEU A 10 -29.39 -27.57 -35.27
CA LEU A 10 -30.01 -27.26 -36.56
C LEU A 10 -29.84 -28.42 -37.55
N VAL A 11 -28.62 -28.95 -37.69
CA VAL A 11 -28.32 -30.11 -38.54
C VAL A 11 -29.15 -31.32 -38.10
N TYR A 12 -29.16 -31.62 -36.80
CA TYR A 12 -29.94 -32.74 -36.26
C TYR A 12 -31.44 -32.57 -36.51
N GLY A 13 -31.99 -31.36 -36.30
CA GLY A 13 -33.39 -31.04 -36.56
C GLY A 13 -33.78 -31.17 -38.03
N LEU A 14 -32.94 -30.70 -38.95
CA LEU A 14 -33.16 -30.82 -40.40
C LEU A 14 -33.11 -32.28 -40.87
N LEU A 15 -32.15 -33.06 -40.37
CA LEU A 15 -32.04 -34.49 -40.66
C LEU A 15 -33.27 -35.26 -40.14
N LEU A 16 -33.67 -35.00 -38.88
CA LEU A 16 -34.82 -35.64 -38.26
C LEU A 16 -36.13 -35.29 -38.98
N ALA A 17 -36.35 -34.01 -39.29
CA ALA A 17 -37.54 -33.56 -40.03
C ALA A 17 -37.58 -34.13 -41.45
N GLY A 18 -36.44 -34.18 -42.14
CA GLY A 18 -36.32 -34.81 -43.46
C GLY A 18 -36.64 -36.31 -43.45
N LEU A 19 -36.15 -37.04 -42.44
CA LEU A 19 -36.44 -38.46 -42.24
C LEU A 19 -37.91 -38.72 -41.93
N ILE A 20 -38.51 -37.94 -41.02
CA ILE A 20 -39.92 -38.10 -40.63
C ILE A 20 -40.87 -37.75 -41.79
N SER A 21 -40.57 -36.69 -42.54
CA SER A 21 -41.43 -36.22 -43.65
C SER A 21 -41.14 -36.91 -44.99
N LEU A 22 -40.12 -37.76 -45.07
CA LEU A 22 -39.60 -38.39 -46.29
C LEU A 22 -39.25 -37.38 -47.40
N ARG A 23 -38.92 -36.13 -47.03
CA ARG A 23 -38.53 -35.06 -47.96
C ARG A 23 -37.01 -34.95 -48.03
N GLY A 24 -36.45 -35.40 -49.15
CA GLY A 24 -35.00 -35.30 -49.40
C GLY A 24 -34.46 -33.86 -49.42
N GLU A 25 -35.30 -32.88 -49.71
CA GLU A 25 -34.95 -31.45 -49.73
C GLU A 25 -34.46 -30.94 -48.36
N LEU A 26 -35.08 -31.40 -47.26
CA LEU A 26 -34.69 -31.00 -45.90
C LEU A 26 -33.34 -31.61 -45.49
N ILE A 27 -33.07 -32.84 -45.94
CA ILE A 27 -31.78 -33.50 -45.76
C ILE A 27 -30.70 -32.75 -46.56
N ALA A 28 -31.00 -32.37 -47.81
CA ALA A 28 -30.08 -31.59 -48.64
C ALA A 28 -29.73 -30.24 -48.00
N LEU A 29 -30.68 -29.59 -47.33
CA LEU A 29 -30.44 -28.33 -46.61
C LEU A 29 -29.49 -28.49 -45.42
N ALA A 30 -29.37 -29.70 -44.85
CA ALA A 30 -28.42 -29.98 -43.75
C ALA A 30 -26.96 -30.09 -44.24
N ILE A 31 -26.73 -30.40 -45.52
CA ILE A 31 -25.39 -30.69 -46.07
C ILE A 31 -24.42 -29.51 -45.90
N PRO A 32 -24.75 -28.25 -46.25
CA PRO A 32 -23.82 -27.13 -46.09
C PRO A 32 -23.38 -26.91 -44.64
N PHE A 33 -24.31 -27.05 -43.69
CA PHE A 33 -24.02 -26.93 -42.26
C PHE A 33 -23.14 -28.08 -41.76
N MET A 34 -23.38 -29.29 -42.23
CA MET A 34 -22.56 -30.45 -41.90
C MET A 34 -21.14 -30.32 -42.48
N VAL A 35 -20.99 -29.88 -43.74
CA VAL A 35 -19.68 -29.59 -44.36
C VAL A 35 -18.94 -28.51 -43.58
N TYR A 36 -19.64 -27.44 -43.17
CA TYR A 36 -19.06 -26.37 -42.37
C TYR A 36 -18.62 -26.85 -40.98
N LEU A 37 -19.41 -27.68 -40.29
CA LEU A 37 -19.03 -28.29 -39.01
C LEU A 37 -17.82 -29.23 -39.14
N LEU A 38 -17.79 -30.05 -40.20
CA LEU A 38 -16.65 -30.93 -40.49
C LEU A 38 -15.38 -30.12 -40.79
N TYR A 39 -15.50 -29.03 -41.54
CA TYR A 39 -14.39 -28.12 -41.79
C TYR A 39 -13.86 -27.51 -40.50
N GLY A 40 -14.74 -27.02 -39.61
CA GLY A 40 -14.33 -26.46 -38.31
C GLY A 40 -13.62 -27.48 -37.41
N PHE A 41 -14.06 -28.74 -37.41
CA PHE A 41 -13.40 -29.79 -36.65
C PHE A 41 -12.03 -30.16 -37.24
N TRP A 42 -11.93 -30.21 -38.56
CA TRP A 42 -10.67 -30.52 -39.25
C TRP A 42 -9.64 -29.39 -39.13
N SER A 43 -10.12 -28.13 -39.11
CA SER A 43 -9.30 -26.93 -38.94
C SER A 43 -9.13 -26.50 -37.47
N ALA A 44 -9.51 -27.35 -36.52
CA ALA A 44 -9.42 -27.03 -35.10
C ALA A 44 -7.97 -26.69 -34.72
N PRO A 45 -7.74 -25.59 -33.98
CA PRO A 45 -6.39 -25.15 -33.69
C PRO A 45 -5.72 -26.14 -32.73
N GLU A 46 -4.42 -26.36 -32.94
CA GLU A 46 -3.58 -27.05 -31.97
C GLU A 46 -3.54 -26.27 -30.65
N GLU A 47 -3.12 -26.94 -29.56
CA GLU A 47 -2.88 -26.22 -28.32
C GLU A 47 -1.81 -25.15 -28.54
N PRO A 48 -2.10 -23.87 -28.25
CA PRO A 48 -1.13 -22.82 -28.45
C PRO A 48 0.10 -23.11 -27.58
N ASN A 49 1.30 -22.95 -28.17
CA ASN A 49 2.56 -23.03 -27.44
C ASN A 49 3.21 -21.65 -27.50
N LEU A 50 2.94 -20.84 -26.48
CA LEU A 50 3.32 -19.43 -26.44
C LEU A 50 4.31 -19.18 -25.31
N SER A 51 5.29 -18.32 -25.59
CA SER A 51 6.13 -17.70 -24.56
C SER A 51 5.75 -16.22 -24.45
N ILE A 52 5.41 -15.77 -23.25
CA ILE A 52 5.03 -14.39 -22.97
C ILE A 52 6.02 -13.79 -21.98
N GLU A 53 6.69 -12.72 -22.40
CA GLU A 53 7.51 -11.89 -21.53
C GLU A 53 6.76 -10.59 -21.21
N ARG A 54 6.51 -10.34 -19.92
CA ARG A 54 5.93 -9.07 -19.44
C ARG A 54 7.01 -8.18 -18.82
N ARG A 55 7.04 -6.93 -19.24
CA ARG A 55 7.89 -5.87 -18.67
C ARG A 55 7.03 -4.72 -18.18
N LEU A 56 7.34 -4.22 -16.99
CA LEU A 56 6.77 -2.99 -16.47
C LEU A 56 7.81 -1.88 -16.63
N SER A 57 7.38 -0.72 -17.11
CA SER A 57 8.23 0.49 -17.13
C SER A 57 8.71 0.87 -15.72
N LEU A 58 7.83 0.72 -14.72
CA LEU A 58 8.11 0.91 -13.30
C LEU A 58 7.41 -0.21 -12.50
N ASP A 59 8.14 -0.80 -11.54
CA ASP A 59 7.58 -1.77 -10.58
C ASP A 59 6.88 -1.11 -9.38
N ARG A 60 7.10 0.20 -9.22
CA ARG A 60 6.67 1.05 -8.11
C ARG A 60 6.24 2.42 -8.62
N ILE A 61 5.00 2.80 -8.33
CA ILE A 61 4.44 4.12 -8.68
C ILE A 61 3.64 4.71 -7.51
N THR A 62 3.30 6.00 -7.60
CA THR A 62 2.30 6.66 -6.74
C THR A 62 0.94 6.66 -7.44
N PRO A 63 -0.16 6.99 -6.74
CA PRO A 63 -1.50 6.97 -7.35
C PRO A 63 -1.67 7.98 -8.49
N ASP A 64 -0.88 9.05 -8.49
CA ASP A 64 -0.88 10.09 -9.53
C ASP A 64 0.07 9.78 -10.71
N ALA A 65 0.83 8.69 -10.61
CA ALA A 65 1.77 8.27 -11.65
C ALA A 65 1.19 7.08 -12.44
N GLU A 66 1.70 6.90 -13.65
CA GLU A 66 1.28 5.84 -14.57
C GLU A 66 2.41 4.85 -14.82
N ALA A 67 2.06 3.60 -15.08
CA ALA A 67 3.02 2.56 -15.48
C ALA A 67 2.57 1.96 -16.82
N THR A 68 3.48 1.94 -17.80
CA THR A 68 3.31 1.16 -19.03
C THR A 68 3.62 -0.31 -18.76
N VAL A 69 2.70 -1.18 -19.14
CA VAL A 69 2.85 -2.63 -19.20
C VAL A 69 3.12 -3.00 -20.66
N THR A 70 4.21 -3.70 -20.92
CA THR A 70 4.58 -4.18 -22.26
C THR A 70 4.63 -5.69 -22.26
N LEU A 71 3.92 -6.31 -23.19
CA LEU A 71 3.91 -7.75 -23.41
C LEU A 71 4.54 -8.07 -24.76
N THR A 72 5.45 -9.05 -24.74
CA THR A 72 6.06 -9.62 -25.93
C THR A 72 5.68 -11.09 -25.99
N VAL A 73 4.86 -11.46 -26.99
CA VAL A 73 4.32 -12.79 -27.18
C VAL A 73 5.01 -13.45 -28.36
N THR A 74 5.62 -14.61 -28.15
CA THR A 74 6.31 -15.38 -29.18
C THR A 74 5.65 -16.73 -29.35
N ASN A 75 5.33 -17.09 -30.60
CA ASN A 75 4.73 -18.39 -30.92
C ASN A 75 5.81 -19.46 -31.17
N LEU A 76 5.83 -20.47 -30.30
CA LEU A 76 6.74 -21.61 -30.37
C LEU A 76 6.09 -22.85 -31.03
N GLY A 77 4.79 -22.81 -31.31
CA GLY A 77 4.01 -23.91 -31.89
C GLY A 77 3.71 -23.75 -33.38
N ALA A 78 2.59 -24.31 -33.82
CA ALA A 78 2.05 -24.10 -35.17
C ALA A 78 1.55 -22.65 -35.34
N GLY A 79 1.41 -22.20 -36.59
CA GLY A 79 0.88 -20.85 -36.88
C GLY A 79 -0.57 -20.71 -36.41
N ILE A 80 -0.89 -19.58 -35.79
CA ILE A 80 -2.22 -19.28 -35.27
C ILE A 80 -2.83 -18.15 -36.11
N GLU A 81 -3.95 -18.43 -36.77
CA GLU A 81 -4.64 -17.45 -37.61
C GLU A 81 -5.34 -16.37 -36.79
N GLU A 82 -6.02 -16.76 -35.71
CA GLU A 82 -6.73 -15.86 -34.82
C GLU A 82 -6.39 -16.17 -33.36
N LEU A 83 -5.58 -15.32 -32.74
CA LEU A 83 -5.16 -15.39 -31.36
C LEU A 83 -5.73 -14.19 -30.60
N PHE A 84 -6.62 -14.46 -29.66
CA PHE A 84 -7.14 -13.48 -28.72
C PHE A 84 -6.34 -13.54 -27.42
N LEU A 85 -5.68 -12.44 -27.08
CA LEU A 85 -4.92 -12.25 -25.85
C LEU A 85 -5.71 -11.34 -24.93
N GLU A 86 -5.90 -11.76 -23.69
CA GLU A 86 -6.60 -11.00 -22.67
C GLU A 86 -5.84 -11.04 -21.34
N GLU A 87 -5.56 -9.85 -20.80
CA GLU A 87 -5.12 -9.70 -19.41
C GLU A 87 -6.30 -9.34 -18.50
N GLU A 88 -6.34 -9.99 -17.34
CA GLU A 88 -7.28 -9.63 -16.28
C GLU A 88 -6.78 -8.36 -15.57
N ILE A 89 -7.57 -7.30 -15.65
CA ILE A 89 -7.25 -6.02 -15.00
C ILE A 89 -7.98 -5.94 -13.67
N PHE A 90 -7.23 -5.64 -12.61
CA PHE A 90 -7.77 -5.47 -11.27
C PHE A 90 -8.80 -4.33 -11.22
N PRO A 91 -9.91 -4.46 -10.47
CA PRO A 91 -10.96 -3.43 -10.40
C PRO A 91 -10.50 -2.04 -9.95
N ARG A 92 -9.37 -1.97 -9.22
CA ARG A 92 -8.76 -0.73 -8.72
C ARG A 92 -7.69 -0.15 -9.65
N LEU A 93 -7.44 -0.79 -10.79
CA LEU A 93 -6.61 -0.28 -11.88
C LEU A 93 -7.51 0.16 -13.04
N THR A 94 -7.09 1.25 -13.68
CA THR A 94 -7.71 1.80 -14.88
C THR A 94 -6.68 1.83 -15.99
N ILE A 95 -7.06 1.35 -17.18
CA ILE A 95 -6.26 1.54 -18.38
C ILE A 95 -6.47 2.98 -18.84
N ARG A 96 -5.38 3.74 -18.96
CA ARG A 96 -5.37 5.14 -19.41
C ARG A 96 -5.15 5.26 -20.91
N ASP A 97 -4.32 4.37 -21.45
CA ASP A 97 -4.00 4.31 -22.87
C ASP A 97 -3.69 2.88 -23.30
N GLY A 98 -3.94 2.56 -24.57
CA GLY A 98 -3.80 1.21 -25.13
C GLY A 98 -4.92 0.24 -24.74
N SER A 99 -4.66 -1.05 -24.91
CA SER A 99 -5.62 -2.13 -24.64
C SER A 99 -4.93 -3.31 -23.95
N ALA A 100 -5.61 -3.93 -22.99
CA ALA A 100 -5.21 -5.20 -22.40
C ALA A 100 -5.74 -6.43 -23.18
N ARG A 101 -6.48 -6.17 -24.26
CA ARG A 101 -7.11 -7.16 -25.12
C ARG A 101 -6.66 -6.96 -26.57
N HIS A 102 -6.11 -8.01 -27.17
CA HIS A 102 -5.56 -7.97 -28.52
C HIS A 102 -6.03 -9.17 -29.33
N LEU A 103 -6.53 -8.92 -30.54
CA LEU A 103 -6.85 -9.96 -31.52
C LEU A 103 -5.82 -9.88 -32.66
N ILE A 104 -5.02 -10.92 -32.82
CA ILE A 104 -3.89 -10.92 -33.75
C ILE A 104 -3.78 -12.23 -34.51
N ARG A 105 -3.12 -12.19 -35.67
CA ARG A 105 -2.56 -13.37 -36.32
C ARG A 105 -1.11 -13.54 -35.87
N LEU A 106 -0.73 -14.75 -35.47
CA LEU A 106 0.63 -15.04 -34.99
C LEU A 106 1.23 -16.27 -35.68
N PRO A 107 1.97 -16.08 -36.79
CA PRO A 107 2.65 -17.16 -37.50
C PRO A 107 3.64 -17.91 -36.60
N LYS A 108 4.03 -19.12 -37.03
CA LYS A 108 5.05 -19.93 -36.33
C LYS A 108 6.36 -19.16 -36.22
N GLY A 109 6.91 -19.07 -35.01
CA GLY A 109 8.15 -18.36 -34.71
C GLY A 109 8.04 -16.84 -34.73
N ALA A 110 6.87 -16.28 -35.03
CA ALA A 110 6.68 -14.83 -35.01
C ALA A 110 6.48 -14.31 -33.59
N THR A 111 6.80 -13.03 -33.41
CA THR A 111 6.64 -12.29 -32.16
C THR A 111 5.71 -11.10 -32.38
N HIS A 112 4.85 -10.84 -31.42
CA HIS A 112 4.01 -9.65 -31.37
C HIS A 112 4.19 -8.93 -30.04
N THR A 113 4.37 -7.62 -30.10
CA THR A 113 4.54 -6.77 -28.91
C THR A 113 3.43 -5.74 -28.85
N PHE A 114 2.80 -5.61 -27.69
CA PHE A 114 1.82 -4.56 -27.40
C PHE A 114 2.04 -3.98 -26.01
N SER A 115 1.50 -2.78 -25.79
CA SER A 115 1.60 -2.11 -24.51
C SER A 115 0.33 -1.37 -24.16
N TYR A 116 0.07 -1.26 -22.87
CA TYR A 116 -1.02 -0.45 -22.33
C TYR A 116 -0.55 0.26 -21.05
N VAL A 117 -1.17 1.39 -20.73
CA VAL A 117 -0.81 2.24 -19.59
C VAL A 117 -1.83 2.05 -18.49
N VAL A 118 -1.37 1.76 -17.27
CA VAL A 118 -2.21 1.60 -16.09
C VAL A 118 -1.93 2.67 -15.04
N ALA A 119 -3.01 3.12 -14.40
CA ALA A 119 -2.98 3.95 -13.20
C ALA A 119 -4.10 3.49 -12.25
N GLY A 120 -3.96 3.70 -10.95
CA GLY A 120 -4.99 3.24 -10.02
C GLY A 120 -4.72 3.56 -8.57
N ALA A 121 -5.56 2.99 -7.71
CA ALA A 121 -5.47 3.20 -6.28
C ALA A 121 -4.26 2.48 -5.67
N ARG A 122 -3.83 2.92 -4.48
CA ARG A 122 -2.82 2.23 -3.68
C ARG A 122 -3.13 0.73 -3.56
N GLY A 123 -2.12 -0.10 -3.77
CA GLY A 123 -2.31 -1.55 -3.81
C GLY A 123 -1.06 -2.33 -4.20
N SER A 124 -1.14 -3.65 -4.10
CA SER A 124 -0.18 -4.58 -4.71
C SER A 124 -0.90 -5.40 -5.76
N TYR A 125 -0.56 -5.18 -7.02
CA TYR A 125 -1.21 -5.79 -8.17
C TYR A 125 -0.28 -6.85 -8.76
N ARG A 126 -0.69 -8.11 -8.74
CA ARG A 126 0.11 -9.25 -9.19
C ARG A 126 -0.43 -9.77 -10.51
N PHE A 127 0.23 -9.46 -11.60
CA PHE A 127 -0.12 -9.98 -12.91
C PHE A 127 0.43 -11.40 -13.04
N ASP A 128 -0.44 -12.41 -12.97
CA ASP A 128 -0.05 -13.83 -12.94
C ASP A 128 0.28 -14.40 -14.33
N GLY A 129 -0.38 -13.87 -15.37
CA GLY A 129 -0.25 -14.38 -16.73
C GLY A 129 -1.29 -13.77 -17.65
N THR A 130 -1.34 -14.28 -18.87
CA THR A 130 -2.24 -13.81 -19.93
C THR A 130 -3.06 -15.00 -20.42
N HIS A 131 -4.36 -14.78 -20.61
CA HIS A 131 -5.22 -15.77 -21.26
C HIS A 131 -5.07 -15.65 -22.77
N ALA A 132 -4.69 -16.73 -23.41
CA ALA A 132 -4.53 -16.84 -24.84
C ALA A 132 -5.60 -17.80 -25.38
N THR A 133 -6.46 -17.30 -26.27
CA THR A 133 -7.50 -18.10 -26.93
C THR A 133 -7.22 -18.15 -28.42
N ALA A 134 -6.78 -19.30 -28.92
CA ALA A 134 -6.64 -19.57 -30.34
C ALA A 134 -7.99 -20.02 -30.91
N THR A 135 -8.43 -19.38 -31.98
CA THR A 135 -9.69 -19.69 -32.67
C THR A 135 -9.38 -20.08 -34.12
N ASP A 136 -10.11 -21.06 -34.66
CA ASP A 136 -10.01 -21.37 -36.09
C ASP A 136 -10.73 -20.31 -36.95
N SER A 137 -10.43 -20.31 -38.25
CA SER A 137 -11.01 -19.35 -39.21
C SER A 137 -12.54 -19.45 -39.37
N SER A 138 -13.14 -20.60 -39.02
CA SER A 138 -14.59 -20.77 -39.03
C SER A 138 -15.25 -20.28 -37.73
N GLY A 139 -14.49 -20.06 -36.65
CA GLY A 139 -15.01 -19.62 -35.35
C GLY A 139 -15.84 -20.69 -34.62
N LEU A 140 -15.70 -21.96 -35.00
CA LEU A 140 -16.46 -23.08 -34.43
C LEU A 140 -15.78 -23.66 -33.20
N THR A 141 -14.45 -23.74 -33.23
CA THR A 141 -13.60 -24.31 -32.20
C THR A 141 -12.63 -23.27 -31.67
N HIS A 142 -12.22 -23.46 -30.41
CA HIS A 142 -11.21 -22.61 -29.79
C HIS A 142 -10.42 -23.44 -28.78
N ARG A 143 -9.16 -23.05 -28.56
CA ARG A 143 -8.30 -23.58 -27.52
C ARG A 143 -7.83 -22.44 -26.65
N GLN A 144 -8.04 -22.58 -25.35
CA GLN A 144 -7.62 -21.59 -24.37
C GLN A 144 -6.41 -22.13 -23.59
N GLN A 145 -5.42 -21.28 -23.39
CA GLN A 145 -4.26 -21.54 -22.57
C GLN A 145 -4.00 -20.33 -21.67
N PHE A 146 -3.68 -20.59 -20.39
CA PHE A 146 -3.15 -19.56 -19.51
C PHE A 146 -1.63 -19.63 -19.53
N VAL A 147 -0.99 -18.58 -20.05
CA VAL A 147 0.47 -18.51 -20.12
C VAL A 147 0.97 -17.70 -18.93
N LYS A 148 1.76 -18.34 -18.08
CA LYS A 148 2.34 -17.68 -16.91
C LYS A 148 3.38 -16.66 -17.35
N SER A 149 3.22 -15.46 -16.86
CA SER A 149 4.23 -14.42 -16.91
C SER A 149 3.98 -13.63 -15.63
N GLU A 150 4.82 -13.76 -14.62
CA GLU A 150 4.55 -13.17 -13.31
C GLU A 150 5.26 -11.81 -13.18
N GLN A 151 4.50 -10.77 -12.88
CA GLN A 151 5.02 -9.44 -12.56
C GLN A 151 4.18 -8.80 -11.46
N ARG A 152 4.79 -7.87 -10.70
CA ARG A 152 4.09 -7.19 -9.61
C ARG A 152 4.30 -5.68 -9.70
N LEU A 153 3.19 -4.96 -9.73
CA LEU A 153 3.15 -3.51 -9.63
C LEU A 153 2.73 -3.11 -8.21
N PHE A 154 3.53 -2.27 -7.57
CA PHE A 154 3.16 -1.64 -6.31
C PHE A 154 2.76 -0.20 -6.56
N ILE A 155 1.55 0.15 -6.12
CA ILE A 155 1.13 1.54 -6.01
C ILE A 155 1.26 1.93 -4.55
N PHE A 156 2.30 2.69 -4.24
CA PHE A 156 2.61 3.19 -2.90
C PHE A 156 1.65 4.31 -2.50
N PRO A 157 1.38 4.52 -1.20
CA PRO A 157 0.57 5.65 -0.76
C PRO A 157 1.21 6.98 -1.19
N GLY A 158 0.40 7.87 -1.77
CA GLY A 158 0.77 9.26 -1.97
C GLY A 158 0.71 10.00 -0.64
N PHE A 159 1.77 10.73 -0.29
CA PHE A 159 1.82 11.55 0.92
C PHE A 159 2.64 12.82 0.69
N ARG A 160 2.40 13.84 1.53
CA ARG A 160 3.20 15.07 1.55
C ARG A 160 4.25 14.97 2.65
N PRO A 161 5.53 15.26 2.37
CA PRO A 161 6.60 15.09 3.34
C PRO A 161 6.48 16.10 4.49
N LEU A 162 6.74 15.63 5.71
CA LEU A 162 6.88 16.48 6.89
C LEU A 162 8.32 17.00 7.01
N LYS A 163 8.50 18.26 7.44
CA LYS A 163 9.83 18.85 7.62
C LYS A 163 10.56 18.34 8.87
N LYS A 164 9.88 18.37 10.02
CA LYS A 164 10.43 17.98 11.31
C LYS A 164 9.31 17.58 12.26
N VAL A 165 9.52 16.50 12.99
CA VAL A 165 8.66 16.05 14.09
C VAL A 165 9.51 15.96 15.35
N ILE A 166 9.02 16.45 16.49
CA ILE A 166 9.70 16.28 17.77
C ILE A 166 9.03 15.11 18.50
N ILE A 167 9.83 14.13 18.89
CA ILE A 167 9.43 13.01 19.76
C ILE A 167 10.25 13.04 21.03
N HIS A 168 9.69 12.53 22.12
CA HIS A 168 10.28 12.64 23.46
C HIS A 168 10.53 11.30 24.14
N PRO A 169 11.02 10.25 23.43
CA PRO A 169 11.07 8.88 23.95
C PRO A 169 11.70 8.81 25.34
N ARG A 170 11.14 7.96 26.23
CA ARG A 170 11.67 7.78 27.59
C ARG A 170 13.09 7.21 27.58
N ARG A 171 13.41 6.41 26.57
CA ARG A 171 14.73 5.85 26.36
C ARG A 171 15.23 6.14 24.95
N THR A 172 16.44 6.64 24.87
CA THR A 172 17.18 6.80 23.62
C THR A 172 18.40 5.91 23.68
N ARG A 173 18.67 5.15 22.63
CA ARG A 173 19.90 4.34 22.59
C ARG A 173 21.07 5.26 22.25
N VAL A 174 22.15 5.13 23.01
CA VAL A 174 23.45 5.67 22.63
C VAL A 174 23.97 4.78 21.50
N TYR A 175 24.03 5.32 20.28
CA TYR A 175 24.73 4.65 19.20
C TYR A 175 26.22 5.00 19.29
N ALA A 176 27.06 4.02 19.61
CA ALA A 176 28.47 4.05 19.26
C ALA A 176 28.58 3.30 17.92
N GLY A 177 29.15 3.96 16.90
CA GLY A 177 29.02 3.62 15.48
C GLY A 177 29.23 2.15 15.07
N THR A 178 28.54 1.73 14.00
CA THR A 178 28.93 0.57 13.16
C THR A 178 28.56 0.76 11.69
N ILE A 179 28.73 1.97 11.17
CA ILE A 179 28.95 2.22 9.73
C ILE A 179 30.23 3.06 9.65
N PRO A 180 31.25 2.68 8.86
CA PRO A 180 32.45 3.47 8.73
C PRO A 180 32.09 4.78 8.02
N ALA A 181 31.87 5.84 8.80
CA ALA A 181 32.22 7.16 8.31
C ALA A 181 33.72 7.10 8.01
N ARG A 182 34.11 7.37 6.76
CA ARG A 182 35.53 7.50 6.37
C ARG A 182 36.24 8.67 7.07
N VAL A 183 35.59 9.32 8.03
CA VAL A 183 36.10 10.39 8.87
C VAL A 183 35.50 10.23 10.26
N GLY A 184 36.32 10.09 11.30
CA GLY A 184 35.85 10.06 12.69
C GLY A 184 35.37 11.44 13.14
N GLY A 185 34.18 11.51 13.74
CA GLY A 185 33.64 12.73 14.33
C GLY A 185 32.70 12.42 15.49
N THR A 186 32.92 13.10 16.62
CA THR A 186 32.04 13.16 17.80
C THR A 186 30.99 14.24 17.57
N GLY A 187 29.78 13.88 17.14
CA GLY A 187 28.58 14.76 17.05
C GLY A 187 28.67 15.94 16.06
N ILE A 188 27.61 16.18 15.30
CA ILE A 188 27.64 17.14 14.16
C ILE A 188 27.08 18.53 14.55
N GLU A 189 26.38 18.66 15.69
CA GLU A 189 25.85 19.93 16.20
C GLU A 189 26.46 20.28 17.56
N PHE A 190 27.02 21.49 17.66
CA PHE A 190 27.53 22.07 18.90
C PHE A 190 26.38 22.24 19.89
N PHE A 191 26.45 21.56 21.04
CA PHE A 191 25.46 21.63 22.10
C PHE A 191 25.80 22.74 23.10
N GLY A 192 27.08 22.88 23.43
CA GLY A 192 27.54 23.84 24.42
C GLY A 192 29.01 23.65 24.75
N VAL A 193 29.42 24.25 25.87
CA VAL A 193 30.79 24.12 26.38
C VAL A 193 30.70 23.76 27.85
N ARG A 194 31.50 22.79 28.28
CA ARG A 194 31.65 22.44 29.69
C ARG A 194 33.11 22.54 30.12
N GLU A 195 33.33 22.52 31.42
CA GLU A 195 34.68 22.42 31.97
C GLU A 195 35.36 21.11 31.52
N TYR A 196 36.63 21.24 31.13
CA TYR A 196 37.47 20.14 30.69
C TYR A 196 37.66 19.16 31.84
N GLN A 197 37.41 17.87 31.58
CA GLN A 197 37.73 16.81 32.53
C GLN A 197 38.93 16.01 32.05
N PHE A 198 39.77 15.59 32.99
CA PHE A 198 40.89 14.70 32.71
C PHE A 198 40.39 13.41 32.06
N GLY A 199 40.72 13.23 30.77
CA GLY A 199 40.20 12.15 29.92
C GLY A 199 39.56 12.65 28.62
N ASP A 200 39.16 13.93 28.56
CA ASP A 200 38.68 14.54 27.34
C ASP A 200 39.81 14.66 26.30
N SER A 201 39.48 14.38 25.04
CA SER A 201 40.44 14.54 23.94
C SER A 201 40.88 16.02 23.81
N PRO A 202 42.19 16.31 23.69
CA PRO A 202 42.68 17.68 23.49
C PRO A 202 42.11 18.38 22.25
N ARG A 203 41.62 17.61 21.25
CA ARG A 203 40.96 18.14 20.04
C ARG A 203 39.58 18.73 20.30
N MET A 204 38.95 18.37 21.43
CA MET A 204 37.65 18.91 21.82
C MET A 204 37.76 20.19 22.66
N ILE A 205 38.97 20.65 23.01
CA ILE A 205 39.17 21.88 23.79
C ILE A 205 38.72 23.08 22.96
N ASN A 206 37.80 23.87 23.51
CA ASN A 206 37.40 25.15 22.96
C ASN A 206 38.39 26.24 23.38
N TRP A 207 39.48 26.37 22.62
CA TRP A 207 40.54 27.36 22.91
C TRP A 207 40.01 28.79 22.98
N LYS A 208 38.94 29.13 22.27
CA LYS A 208 38.35 30.48 22.28
C LYS A 208 37.65 30.81 23.61
N VAL A 209 37.00 29.83 24.23
CA VAL A 209 36.35 30.00 25.54
C VAL A 209 37.37 29.92 26.67
N SER A 210 38.31 28.97 26.60
CA SER A 210 39.41 28.84 27.56
C SER A 210 40.31 30.08 27.59
N ALA A 211 40.57 30.73 26.44
CA ALA A 211 41.36 31.96 26.40
C ALA A 211 40.69 33.16 27.10
N ARG A 212 39.37 33.12 27.32
CA ARG A 212 38.63 34.16 28.04
C ARG A 212 38.49 33.89 29.54
N HIS A 213 38.77 32.66 29.98
CA HIS A 213 38.67 32.23 31.36
C HIS A 213 39.96 31.50 31.73
N SER A 214 40.96 32.26 32.21
CA SER A 214 42.33 31.77 32.43
C SER A 214 42.47 30.70 33.51
N GLU A 215 41.46 30.50 34.34
CA GLU A 215 41.50 29.55 35.46
C GLU A 215 41.15 28.12 35.03
N ASN A 216 40.29 27.95 34.02
CA ASN A 216 39.75 26.63 33.63
C ASN A 216 39.82 26.41 32.11
N LEU A 217 40.11 25.17 31.72
CA LEU A 217 39.97 24.72 30.33
C LEU A 217 38.52 24.29 30.07
N TYR A 218 38.06 24.54 28.85
CA TYR A 218 36.70 24.23 28.43
C TYR A 218 36.70 23.29 27.21
N SER A 219 35.87 22.26 27.23
CA SER A 219 35.65 21.29 26.15
C SER A 219 34.32 21.55 25.44
N ASN A 220 34.31 21.47 24.11
CA ASN A 220 33.09 21.45 23.30
C ASN A 220 32.26 20.20 23.63
N GLU A 221 31.00 20.41 23.97
CA GLU A 221 29.99 19.35 23.97
C GLU A 221 29.26 19.34 22.64
N TYR A 222 29.17 18.16 22.05
CA TYR A 222 28.39 17.93 20.86
C TYR A 222 27.12 17.18 21.25
N GLN A 223 26.00 17.51 20.60
CA GLN A 223 24.75 16.81 20.83
C GLN A 223 24.89 15.36 20.37
N GLN A 224 24.72 14.43 21.29
CA GLN A 224 24.72 13.01 20.96
C GLN A 224 23.49 12.68 20.11
N GLU A 225 23.68 12.08 18.94
CA GLU A 225 22.59 11.55 18.13
C GLU A 225 21.88 10.46 18.92
N ARG A 226 20.67 10.78 19.38
CA ARG A 226 19.82 9.88 20.14
C ARG A 226 18.90 9.18 19.14
N VAL A 227 19.17 7.91 18.86
CA VAL A 227 18.27 7.07 18.06
C VAL A 227 17.13 6.62 18.96
N ALA A 228 15.90 7.00 18.60
CA ALA A 228 14.70 6.49 19.21
C ALA A 228 14.21 5.23 18.49
N ASP A 229 13.68 4.27 19.24
CA ASP A 229 12.81 3.25 18.66
C ASP A 229 11.40 3.86 18.60
N VAL A 230 10.84 3.98 17.39
CA VAL A 230 9.51 4.50 17.11
C VAL A 230 8.65 3.40 16.52
N GLY A 231 7.56 3.08 17.19
CA GLY A 231 6.56 2.14 16.71
C GLY A 231 5.34 2.85 16.16
N ILE A 232 5.08 2.73 14.87
CA ILE A 232 3.86 3.28 14.26
C ILE A 232 2.83 2.17 14.16
N VAL A 233 1.64 2.40 14.71
CA VAL A 233 0.49 1.51 14.60
C VAL A 233 -0.52 2.17 13.69
N LEU A 234 -0.80 1.57 12.54
CA LEU A 234 -1.87 1.99 11.63
C LEU A 234 -3.12 1.18 11.95
N ASP A 235 -4.20 1.86 12.32
CA ASP A 235 -5.50 1.22 12.54
C ASP A 235 -6.19 0.92 11.20
N ALA A 236 -6.31 -0.37 10.90
CA ALA A 236 -6.94 -0.94 9.72
C ALA A 236 -8.20 -1.73 10.08
N ARG A 237 -8.82 -1.47 11.24
CA ARG A 237 -10.06 -2.16 11.64
C ARG A 237 -11.25 -1.62 10.85
N MET A 238 -12.13 -2.49 10.38
CA MET A 238 -13.32 -2.10 9.61
C MET A 238 -14.23 -1.13 10.36
N ARG A 239 -14.39 -1.34 11.67
CA ARG A 239 -15.23 -0.49 12.54
C ARG A 239 -14.73 0.95 12.70
N THR A 240 -13.44 1.22 12.48
CA THR A 240 -12.87 2.57 12.59
C THR A 240 -12.83 3.28 11.25
N ASN A 241 -13.18 2.59 10.16
CA ASN A 241 -13.15 3.17 8.83
C ASN A 241 -14.52 3.70 8.40
N LEU A 242 -14.51 4.89 7.82
CA LEU A 242 -15.66 5.50 7.15
C LEU A 242 -15.39 5.58 5.65
N PHE A 243 -16.42 5.32 4.85
CA PHE A 243 -16.33 5.35 3.39
C PHE A 243 -17.13 6.53 2.85
N GLN A 244 -16.53 7.28 1.93
CA GLN A 244 -17.23 8.18 1.01
C GLN A 244 -17.13 7.61 -0.41
N PRO A 245 -17.90 8.12 -1.37
CA PRO A 245 -17.67 7.83 -2.79
C PRO A 245 -16.19 8.11 -3.13
N ASN A 246 -15.47 7.09 -3.59
CA ASN A 246 -14.06 7.11 -3.98
C ASN A 246 -13.01 7.42 -2.88
N HIS A 247 -13.42 7.66 -1.63
CA HIS A 247 -12.51 8.01 -0.55
C HIS A 247 -12.80 7.22 0.72
N SER A 248 -11.76 7.01 1.52
CA SER A 248 -11.85 6.26 2.76
C SER A 248 -11.01 6.97 3.81
N LEU A 249 -11.51 7.03 5.05
CA LEU A 249 -10.78 7.64 6.16
C LEU A 249 -9.46 6.89 6.40
N PHE A 250 -9.45 5.59 6.14
CA PHE A 250 -8.27 4.73 6.20
C PHE A 250 -7.18 5.17 5.21
N GLU A 251 -7.50 5.60 3.99
CA GLU A 251 -6.47 6.04 3.04
C GLU A 251 -5.73 7.30 3.54
N HIS A 252 -6.43 8.18 4.26
CA HIS A 252 -5.82 9.33 4.93
C HIS A 252 -4.91 8.89 6.07
N ALA A 253 -5.32 7.88 6.86
CA ALA A 253 -4.48 7.29 7.89
C ALA A 253 -3.21 6.64 7.29
N VAL A 254 -3.34 5.91 6.17
CA VAL A 254 -2.20 5.33 5.46
C VAL A 254 -1.23 6.42 4.97
N ALA A 255 -1.73 7.50 4.38
CA ALA A 255 -0.91 8.62 3.93
C ALA A 255 -0.18 9.31 5.10
N ALA A 256 -0.86 9.52 6.23
CA ALA A 256 -0.27 10.05 7.45
C ALA A 256 0.83 9.11 8.00
N THR A 257 0.57 7.80 8.04
CA THR A 257 1.55 6.79 8.45
C THR A 257 2.77 6.79 7.53
N ALA A 258 2.60 6.93 6.22
CA ALA A 258 3.72 7.04 5.28
C ALA A 258 4.56 8.30 5.55
N ALA A 259 3.92 9.45 5.72
CA ALA A 259 4.60 10.72 6.03
C ALA A 259 5.35 10.69 7.37
N LEU A 260 4.75 10.10 8.40
CA LEU A 260 5.39 9.90 9.71
C LEU A 260 6.59 8.94 9.61
N SER A 261 6.43 7.83 8.89
CA SER A 261 7.52 6.88 8.66
C SER A 261 8.70 7.55 7.97
N GLU A 262 8.45 8.35 6.93
CA GLU A 262 9.48 9.06 6.18
C GLU A 262 10.24 10.04 7.06
N VAL A 263 9.54 10.90 7.81
CA VAL A 263 10.21 11.91 8.65
C VAL A 263 10.96 11.27 9.81
N PHE A 264 10.44 10.22 10.44
CA PHE A 264 11.15 9.55 11.53
C PHE A 264 12.42 8.85 11.04
N LEU A 265 12.36 8.19 9.88
CA LEU A 265 13.54 7.57 9.26
C LEU A 265 14.56 8.63 8.81
N ALA A 266 14.10 9.75 8.23
CA ALA A 266 14.94 10.87 7.82
C ALA A 266 15.65 11.54 9.02
N GLN A 267 15.03 11.51 10.20
CA GLN A 267 15.61 11.97 11.46
C GLN A 267 16.54 10.94 12.14
N GLY A 268 16.82 9.80 11.49
CA GLY A 268 17.73 8.78 12.02
C GLY A 268 17.12 7.85 13.07
N ASN A 269 15.79 7.86 13.27
CA ASN A 269 15.13 6.95 14.20
C ASN A 269 14.95 5.56 13.60
N ARG A 270 14.85 4.55 14.46
CA ARG A 270 14.44 3.20 14.06
C ARG A 270 12.92 3.13 14.05
N VAL A 271 12.34 2.83 12.90
CA VAL A 271 10.88 2.83 12.71
C VAL A 271 10.38 1.42 12.49
N GLY A 272 9.48 0.95 13.36
CA GLY A 272 8.69 -0.27 13.15
C GLY A 272 7.25 0.09 12.78
N LEU A 273 6.63 -0.70 11.91
CA LEU A 273 5.23 -0.54 11.53
C LEU A 273 4.43 -1.74 12.06
N LEU A 274 3.22 -1.49 12.53
CA LEU A 274 2.18 -2.49 12.74
C LEU A 274 0.89 -2.03 12.06
N VAL A 275 0.37 -2.83 11.13
CA VAL A 275 -0.98 -2.66 10.57
C VAL A 275 -1.92 -3.50 11.41
N TYR A 276 -2.82 -2.82 12.12
CA TYR A 276 -3.70 -3.41 13.13
C TYR A 276 -5.11 -3.53 12.55
N GLY A 277 -5.45 -4.72 12.06
CA GLY A 277 -6.71 -5.02 11.35
C GLY A 277 -6.92 -6.52 11.18
N SER A 278 -7.36 -6.97 9.99
CA SER A 278 -7.65 -8.39 9.72
C SER A 278 -6.40 -9.27 9.69
N TYR A 279 -5.33 -8.77 9.08
CA TYR A 279 -4.04 -9.43 9.01
C TYR A 279 -3.01 -8.57 9.72
N LEU A 280 -2.29 -9.17 10.66
CA LEU A 280 -1.17 -8.52 11.30
C LEU A 280 -0.02 -8.46 10.30
N ALA A 281 0.19 -7.31 9.70
CA ALA A 281 1.40 -7.01 8.93
C ALA A 281 2.30 -6.13 9.80
N TRP A 282 3.56 -6.54 10.00
CA TRP A 282 4.49 -5.77 10.82
C TRP A 282 5.89 -5.72 10.22
N THR A 283 6.61 -4.67 10.56
CA THR A 283 8.05 -4.54 10.34
C THR A 283 8.73 -4.28 11.67
N LEU A 284 9.86 -4.94 11.92
CA LEU A 284 10.67 -4.65 13.10
C LEU A 284 11.30 -3.27 12.98
N PRO A 285 11.56 -2.56 14.10
CA PRO A 285 12.24 -1.28 14.08
C PRO A 285 13.62 -1.39 13.42
N ASP A 286 13.84 -0.61 12.38
CA ASP A 286 15.09 -0.57 11.63
C ASP A 286 15.25 0.83 11.01
N TYR A 287 16.39 1.11 10.40
CA TYR A 287 16.70 2.43 9.83
C TYR A 287 16.99 2.38 8.32
N GLY A 288 17.09 3.55 7.73
CA GLY A 288 17.56 3.72 6.37
C GLY A 288 16.57 3.32 5.27
N LYS A 289 17.08 3.32 4.03
CA LYS A 289 16.26 3.19 2.81
C LYS A 289 15.58 1.82 2.69
N ILE A 290 16.24 0.74 3.12
CA ILE A 290 15.67 -0.61 3.07
C ILE A 290 14.43 -0.70 3.98
N GLN A 291 14.51 -0.12 5.18
CA GLN A 291 13.36 -0.10 6.08
C GLN A 291 12.23 0.76 5.51
N ARG A 292 12.55 1.91 4.89
CA ARG A 292 11.56 2.72 4.19
C ARG A 292 10.80 1.88 3.15
N GLU A 293 11.51 1.17 2.27
CA GLU A 293 10.86 0.33 1.25
C GLU A 293 9.99 -0.77 1.88
N ARG A 294 10.46 -1.45 2.95
CA ARG A 294 9.66 -2.45 3.67
C ARG A 294 8.35 -1.87 4.20
N ILE A 295 8.40 -0.68 4.81
CA ILE A 295 7.22 0.03 5.31
C ILE A 295 6.30 0.40 4.15
N MET A 296 6.82 0.97 3.06
CA MET A 296 6.00 1.36 1.90
C MET A 296 5.32 0.16 1.23
N HIS A 297 6.00 -1.00 1.12
CA HIS A 297 5.38 -2.24 0.65
C HIS A 297 4.30 -2.76 1.60
N ALA A 298 4.50 -2.66 2.92
CA ALA A 298 3.50 -3.04 3.90
C ALA A 298 2.27 -2.13 3.81
N LEU A 299 2.48 -0.81 3.68
CA LEU A 299 1.41 0.17 3.48
C LEU A 299 0.71 -0.02 2.14
N ALA A 300 1.39 -0.41 1.06
CA ALA A 300 0.75 -0.70 -0.22
C ALA A 300 -0.19 -1.91 -0.17
N ARG A 301 0.09 -2.88 0.71
CA ARG A 301 -0.76 -4.08 0.93
C ARG A 301 -1.79 -3.91 2.05
N ALA A 302 -1.73 -2.81 2.79
CA ALA A 302 -2.60 -2.61 3.94
C ALA A 302 -4.06 -2.47 3.48
N GLU A 303 -4.95 -3.27 4.04
CA GLU A 303 -6.38 -3.26 3.74
C GLU A 303 -7.17 -3.27 5.03
N VAL A 304 -8.37 -2.70 4.95
CA VAL A 304 -9.28 -2.64 6.08
C VAL A 304 -9.87 -4.03 6.33
N GLY A 305 -9.85 -4.46 7.59
CA GLY A 305 -10.16 -5.82 7.98
C GLY A 305 -11.27 -5.95 9.02
N VAL A 306 -12.11 -6.98 8.86
CA VAL A 306 -13.22 -7.29 9.77
C VAL A 306 -12.79 -8.18 10.94
N SER A 307 -11.70 -8.95 10.78
CA SER A 307 -11.29 -9.95 11.77
C SER A 307 -10.82 -9.31 13.08
N SER A 308 -11.44 -9.74 14.18
CA SER A 308 -11.10 -9.40 15.56
C SER A 308 -10.13 -10.39 16.21
N VAL A 309 -9.62 -11.38 15.45
CA VAL A 309 -8.83 -12.51 15.99
C VAL A 309 -7.51 -12.05 16.64
N PHE A 310 -6.98 -10.90 16.22
CA PHE A 310 -5.81 -10.25 16.84
C PHE A 310 -6.14 -8.87 17.43
N ALA A 311 -7.38 -8.68 17.92
CA ALA A 311 -7.89 -7.40 18.37
C ALA A 311 -7.17 -6.80 19.59
N GLY A 312 -6.24 -7.50 20.23
CA GLY A 312 -5.47 -6.95 21.34
C GLY A 312 -4.10 -6.40 20.90
N LEU A 313 -3.91 -5.07 20.95
CA LEU A 313 -2.56 -4.50 21.15
C LEU A 313 -1.96 -4.94 22.52
N GLU A 314 -2.75 -5.61 23.35
CA GLU A 314 -2.34 -6.23 24.60
C GLU A 314 -1.20 -7.25 24.44
N HIS A 315 -1.00 -7.84 23.25
CA HIS A 315 0.08 -8.79 22.96
C HIS A 315 1.22 -8.20 22.10
N LEU A 316 1.36 -6.87 22.07
CA LEU A 316 2.51 -6.24 21.41
C LEU A 316 3.82 -6.85 21.92
N SER A 317 4.47 -7.62 21.05
CA SER A 317 5.72 -8.27 21.39
C SER A 317 6.78 -7.21 21.73
N PRO A 318 7.53 -7.35 22.84
CA PRO A 318 8.67 -6.49 23.14
C PRO A 318 9.73 -6.47 22.03
N ARG A 319 9.72 -7.47 21.14
CA ARG A 319 10.56 -7.49 19.92
C ARG A 319 10.08 -6.50 18.86
N MET A 320 8.77 -6.29 18.73
CA MET A 320 8.20 -5.32 17.79
C MET A 320 8.41 -3.90 18.28
N PHE A 321 8.17 -3.65 19.57
CA PHE A 321 8.36 -2.33 20.18
C PHE A 321 9.11 -2.47 21.50
N PRO A 322 10.42 -2.18 21.52
CA PRO A 322 11.22 -2.21 22.75
C PRO A 322 10.56 -1.38 23.87
N PRO A 323 10.60 -1.82 25.14
CA PRO A 323 10.05 -1.05 26.25
C PRO A 323 10.59 0.38 26.26
N GLU A 324 9.75 1.35 26.68
CA GLU A 324 10.08 2.79 26.73
C GLU A 324 10.24 3.50 25.36
N SER A 325 9.91 2.80 24.27
CA SER A 325 9.79 3.38 22.93
C SER A 325 8.61 4.35 22.80
N GLN A 326 8.68 5.19 21.76
CA GLN A 326 7.55 6.03 21.34
C GLN A 326 6.63 5.19 20.46
N ILE A 327 5.37 5.02 20.87
CA ILE A 327 4.29 4.48 20.04
C ILE A 327 3.52 5.66 19.44
N VAL A 328 3.32 5.61 18.13
CA VAL A 328 2.48 6.54 17.37
C VAL A 328 1.31 5.75 16.78
N LEU A 329 0.13 5.87 17.37
CA LEU A 329 -1.09 5.26 16.85
C LEU A 329 -1.75 6.23 15.86
N VAL A 330 -2.00 5.78 14.64
CA VAL A 330 -2.80 6.51 13.65
C VAL A 330 -4.18 5.84 13.60
N SER A 331 -5.16 6.44 14.27
CA SER A 331 -6.50 5.87 14.43
C SER A 331 -7.56 6.96 14.67
N PRO A 332 -8.74 6.87 14.01
CA PRO A 332 -9.90 7.70 14.36
C PRO A 332 -10.39 7.52 15.80
N LEU A 333 -9.94 6.46 16.49
CA LEU A 333 -10.28 6.02 17.84
C LEU A 333 -11.74 5.58 18.00
N VAL A 334 -11.93 4.52 18.78
CA VAL A 334 -13.23 4.07 19.28
C VAL A 334 -13.20 3.93 20.80
N SER A 335 -14.38 3.83 21.43
CA SER A 335 -14.54 3.76 22.89
C SER A 335 -13.66 2.72 23.57
N GLU A 336 -13.48 1.57 22.93
CA GLU A 336 -12.73 0.42 23.46
C GLU A 336 -11.21 0.63 23.45
N ASP A 337 -10.71 1.65 22.72
CA ASP A 337 -9.28 1.92 22.64
C ASP A 337 -8.73 2.54 23.94
N LEU A 338 -9.59 3.05 24.83
CA LEU A 338 -9.19 3.69 26.07
C LEU A 338 -8.34 2.77 26.94
N ASP A 339 -8.84 1.58 27.24
CA ASP A 339 -8.17 0.62 28.13
C ASP A 339 -6.85 0.14 27.53
N ILE A 340 -6.84 -0.09 26.21
CA ILE A 340 -5.66 -0.50 25.45
C ILE A 340 -4.56 0.56 25.56
N LEU A 341 -4.88 1.83 25.35
CA LEU A 341 -3.91 2.93 25.39
C LEU A 341 -3.39 3.18 26.81
N ILE A 342 -4.26 3.03 27.82
CA ILE A 342 -3.85 3.10 29.23
C ILE A 342 -2.89 1.96 29.59
N GLN A 343 -3.18 0.73 29.15
CA GLN A 343 -2.30 -0.42 29.37
C GLN A 343 -0.93 -0.23 28.72
N LEU A 344 -0.87 0.32 27.49
CA LEU A 344 0.40 0.65 26.84
C LEU A 344 1.20 1.68 27.64
N ARG A 345 0.55 2.71 28.18
CA ARG A 345 1.19 3.67 29.08
C ARG A 345 1.70 3.01 30.37
N GLY A 346 0.90 2.11 30.96
CA GLY A 346 1.27 1.32 32.14
C GLY A 346 2.52 0.46 31.94
N ARG A 347 2.75 -0.02 30.70
CA ARG A 347 3.97 -0.75 30.30
C ARG A 347 5.19 0.15 30.04
N GLY A 348 5.05 1.46 30.21
CA GLY A 348 6.13 2.43 30.09
C GLY A 348 6.31 3.05 28.70
N TYR A 349 5.47 2.70 27.72
CA TYR A 349 5.50 3.33 26.40
C TYR A 349 5.05 4.79 26.47
N GLN A 350 5.61 5.64 25.60
CA GLN A 350 5.03 6.95 25.32
C GLN A 350 4.06 6.82 24.16
N VAL A 351 2.83 7.27 24.33
CA VAL A 351 1.78 7.07 23.34
C VAL A 351 1.35 8.42 22.80
N LEU A 352 1.57 8.59 21.50
CA LEU A 352 1.03 9.68 20.69
C LEU A 352 -0.04 9.08 19.79
N VAL A 353 -1.22 9.68 19.78
CA VAL A 353 -2.29 9.34 18.86
C VAL A 353 -2.46 10.45 17.85
N ILE A 354 -2.39 10.11 16.57
CA ILE A 354 -2.82 10.94 15.46
C ILE A 354 -4.21 10.47 15.08
N SER A 355 -5.21 11.32 15.29
CA SER A 355 -6.61 10.95 15.14
C SER A 355 -7.28 11.73 14.01
N PRO A 356 -7.43 11.13 12.81
CA PRO A 356 -8.32 11.66 11.77
C PRO A 356 -9.72 11.90 12.36
N ASP A 357 -10.32 13.05 12.08
CA ASP A 357 -11.63 13.43 12.62
C ASP A 357 -12.75 12.72 11.84
N PRO A 358 -13.39 11.68 12.43
CA PRO A 358 -14.43 10.93 11.75
C PRO A 358 -15.71 11.75 11.58
N ILE A 359 -15.98 12.69 12.50
CA ILE A 359 -17.21 13.49 12.52
C ILE A 359 -17.20 14.46 11.35
N LYS A 360 -16.10 15.21 11.19
CA LYS A 360 -15.96 16.14 10.06
C LYS A 360 -15.94 15.42 8.72
N PHE A 361 -15.29 14.25 8.67
CA PHE A 361 -15.29 13.42 7.47
C PHE A 361 -16.70 12.98 7.08
N GLU A 362 -17.50 12.49 8.03
CA GLU A 362 -18.87 12.06 7.77
C GLU A 362 -19.80 13.23 7.40
N LEU A 363 -19.67 14.37 8.09
CA LEU A 363 -20.41 15.60 7.80
C LEU A 363 -20.18 16.14 6.39
N GLY A 364 -19.05 15.81 5.75
CA GLY A 364 -18.78 16.19 4.37
C GLY A 364 -19.71 15.55 3.34
N ILE A 365 -20.45 14.49 3.72
CA ILE A 365 -21.33 13.72 2.82
C ILE A 365 -22.80 13.87 3.22
N LEU A 366 -23.07 14.05 4.52
CA LEU A 366 -24.42 14.13 5.04
C LEU A 366 -25.12 15.43 4.60
N PRO A 367 -26.45 15.39 4.35
CA PRO A 367 -27.20 16.58 3.97
C PRO A 367 -27.20 17.61 5.11
N SER A 368 -27.08 18.89 4.75
CA SER A 368 -27.16 19.99 5.72
C SER A 368 -28.59 20.12 6.26
N SER A 369 -28.84 19.52 7.42
CA SER A 369 -30.12 19.59 8.13
C SER A 369 -29.90 19.87 9.62
N ASN A 370 -30.87 20.51 10.28
CA ASN A 370 -30.80 20.78 11.72
C ASN A 370 -30.65 19.49 12.54
N GLN A 371 -31.21 18.38 12.09
CA GLN A 371 -31.08 17.07 12.75
C GLN A 371 -29.63 16.57 12.69
N VAL A 372 -29.01 16.62 11.51
CA VAL A 372 -27.59 16.25 11.32
C VAL A 372 -26.68 17.16 12.14
N GLU A 373 -26.94 18.47 12.16
CA GLU A 373 -26.12 19.40 12.94
C GLU A 373 -26.25 19.15 14.45
N THR A 374 -27.47 18.85 14.93
CA THR A 374 -27.71 18.52 16.34
C THR A 374 -27.05 17.20 16.72
N ALA A 375 -27.18 16.16 15.89
CA ALA A 375 -26.51 14.87 16.09
C ALA A 375 -24.99 15.04 16.13
N ALA A 376 -24.42 15.79 15.19
CA ALA A 376 -23.00 16.07 15.14
C ALA A 376 -22.48 16.83 16.38
N ARG A 377 -23.29 17.72 16.96
CA ARG A 377 -22.96 18.37 18.24
C ARG A 377 -22.88 17.36 19.37
N VAL A 378 -23.83 16.42 19.46
CA VAL A 378 -23.83 15.36 20.49
C VAL A 378 -22.60 14.47 20.34
N VAL A 379 -22.35 13.93 19.15
CA VAL A 379 -21.20 13.05 18.89
C VAL A 379 -19.86 13.78 19.12
N ARG A 380 -19.78 15.08 18.80
CA ARG A 380 -18.58 15.89 19.08
C ARG A 380 -18.35 16.05 20.58
N MET A 381 -19.40 16.29 21.37
CA MET A 381 -19.28 16.36 22.84
C MET A 381 -18.81 15.03 23.44
N GLU A 382 -19.33 13.90 22.96
CA GLU A 382 -18.89 12.56 23.39
C GLU A 382 -17.42 12.31 23.04
N ARG A 383 -17.02 12.65 21.81
CA ARG A 383 -15.62 12.55 21.37
C ARG A 383 -14.70 13.44 22.20
N ASP A 384 -15.08 14.68 22.47
CA ASP A 384 -14.28 15.59 23.30
C ASP A 384 -14.11 15.07 24.73
N LEU A 385 -15.17 14.50 25.32
CA LEU A 385 -15.09 13.84 26.62
C LEU A 385 -14.13 12.65 26.59
N PHE A 386 -14.21 11.82 25.56
CA PHE A 386 -13.34 10.66 25.37
C PHE A 386 -11.86 11.07 25.22
N LEU A 387 -11.57 12.08 24.38
CA LEU A 387 -10.22 12.61 24.20
C LEU A 387 -9.66 13.23 25.49
N ARG A 388 -10.49 13.91 26.28
CA ARG A 388 -10.09 14.43 27.61
C ARG A 388 -9.74 13.30 28.59
N ARG A 389 -10.46 12.16 28.56
CA ARG A 389 -10.13 10.99 29.39
C ARG A 389 -8.76 10.41 29.00
N LEU A 390 -8.47 10.30 27.70
CA LEU A 390 -7.15 9.89 27.21
C LEU A 390 -6.04 10.86 27.66
N GLY A 391 -6.29 12.17 27.54
CA GLY A 391 -5.36 13.21 28.00
C GLY A 391 -5.04 13.10 29.50
N ARG A 392 -6.05 12.83 30.35
CA ARG A 392 -5.86 12.59 31.80
C ARG A 392 -5.05 11.34 32.10
N ALA A 393 -5.13 10.31 31.25
CA ALA A 393 -4.27 9.13 31.32
C ALA A 393 -2.83 9.37 30.80
N GLY A 394 -2.51 10.60 30.37
CA GLY A 394 -1.21 10.96 29.84
C GLY A 394 -0.96 10.44 28.43
N VAL A 395 -2.02 10.15 27.67
CA VAL A 395 -1.96 9.86 26.23
C VAL A 395 -2.10 11.18 25.48
N GLN A 396 -1.14 11.48 24.61
CA GLN A 396 -1.22 12.68 23.78
C GLN A 396 -2.06 12.38 22.55
N VAL A 397 -3.05 13.22 22.25
CA VAL A 397 -3.88 13.07 21.05
C VAL A 397 -3.83 14.35 20.21
N ILE A 398 -3.53 14.19 18.93
CA ILE A 398 -3.60 15.24 17.93
C ILE A 398 -4.74 14.91 16.98
N GLY A 399 -5.82 15.68 17.06
CA GLY A 399 -6.93 15.61 16.11
C GLY A 399 -6.54 16.21 14.76
N TRP A 400 -6.95 15.57 13.67
CA TRP A 400 -6.67 16.00 12.31
C TRP A 400 -7.93 16.03 11.46
N ASP A 401 -8.27 17.22 10.96
CA ASP A 401 -9.27 17.38 9.91
C ASP A 401 -8.69 16.99 8.55
N VAL A 402 -9.14 15.84 8.02
CA VAL A 402 -8.60 15.25 6.78
C VAL A 402 -8.91 16.05 5.52
N SER A 403 -9.78 17.07 5.60
CA SER A 403 -9.97 18.03 4.50
C SER A 403 -8.73 18.89 4.26
N LEU A 404 -7.87 19.02 5.28
CA LEU A 404 -6.60 19.73 5.19
C LEU A 404 -5.44 18.73 5.00
N PRO A 405 -4.43 19.07 4.17
CA PRO A 405 -3.23 18.25 4.04
C PRO A 405 -2.56 17.98 5.40
N PHE A 406 -2.13 16.73 5.60
CA PHE A 406 -1.57 16.26 6.87
C PHE A 406 -0.38 17.11 7.34
N ASP A 407 0.48 17.53 6.41
CA ASP A 407 1.66 18.35 6.69
C ASP A 407 1.32 19.75 7.22
N GLN A 408 0.18 20.30 6.81
CA GLN A 408 -0.28 21.62 7.24
C GLN A 408 -1.03 21.56 8.57
N ALA A 409 -1.88 20.55 8.75
CA ALA A 409 -2.70 20.42 9.94
C ALA A 409 -1.93 19.91 11.16
N VAL A 410 -1.08 18.89 10.96
CA VAL A 410 -0.42 18.16 12.06
C VAL A 410 1.06 18.54 12.19
N GLY A 411 1.74 18.89 11.10
CA GLY A 411 3.15 19.26 11.09
C GLY A 411 3.53 20.34 12.12
N PRO A 412 2.83 21.49 12.18
CA PRO A 412 3.12 22.53 13.16
C PRO A 412 2.92 22.10 14.62
N LEU A 413 1.92 21.23 14.88
CA LEU A 413 1.63 20.72 16.22
C LEU A 413 2.72 19.75 16.69
N LEU A 414 3.20 18.90 15.78
CA LEU A 414 4.31 17.98 16.02
C LEU A 414 5.65 18.71 16.19
N ALA A 415 5.86 19.85 15.54
CA ALA A 415 7.07 20.66 15.67
C ALA A 415 7.09 21.52 16.95
N ARG A 416 5.93 21.83 17.53
CA ARG A 416 5.79 22.72 18.70
C ARG A 416 5.68 21.99 20.03
N GLN A 417 5.86 20.67 20.09
CA GLN A 417 5.80 19.93 21.36
C GLN A 417 6.83 20.47 22.37
N ARG A 418 6.42 21.45 23.19
CA ARG A 418 7.11 21.92 24.38
C ARG A 418 6.78 20.97 25.53
N ARG A 419 7.77 20.68 26.37
CA ARG A 419 7.61 19.95 27.64
C ARG A 419 6.44 20.55 28.44
N SER A 420 5.31 19.86 28.48
CA SER A 420 4.39 19.94 29.61
C SER A 420 4.65 18.72 30.49
N LEU A 421 5.74 18.78 31.24
CA LEU A 421 5.96 17.98 32.44
C LEU A 421 6.38 18.96 33.54
#